data_AF-A0A6N7IA54-F1
#
_entry.id   AF-A0A6N7IA54-F1
#
_cell.length_a   1.000
_cell.length_b   1.000
_cell.length_c   1.000
_cell.angle_alpha   90.00
_cell.angle_beta   90.00
_cell.angle_gamma   90.00
#
_symmetry.space_group_name_H-M   'P 1'
#
loop_
_entity.id
_entity.type
_entity.pdbx_description
1 polymer ?
#
loop_
_entity_poly.entity_id
_entity_poly.type
_entity_poly.pdbx_seq_one_letter_code
_entity_poly.pdbx_strand_id
1 'polypeptide(L)'
;MYSTCVMSRRVVGSSGGGTKATSPRGNSGDAFRGGRRKTTVLIRSPPRWHQSCPLRAAAGRFSADKRESAASTPGDSPVTTSMHTGFARVTVVAPRARVDVSLPQSATIADLLPQLLHLVGEDPADRDAAPNEWVLTRVGDAAVDTGRTVEALGVRDGEMLYLTPRGEQPPAPVFDDVAEAVAHVAMSKEGRWEPVATRKVGLVAGLIMLLLGAGVVAGSGAGWAGSLLAFTLAILLIGVGSGLARAGGDAVAGTVLGGAALGYAFAGGLVLLTPEEGMAAAGRAQLVVACAALVMFAVIAAAAIGDFLPLFLAAATAGGIGGIAAIIAMISGAPAQGIAAATAAVVMAFTPLLPLLSLRLAGLTMPALPADATDFRRDEESLPEPGTLEQTALGDEYLAALLGAVAAVLVVCQWTLMSSHSLIAGVLAAVLALALLLRSRVYPARTQRYVLLVGSMLGGASVIVGLAFVMSPALRLLLVVTAVVAGAGIALLLGLVYSHRRPSPYWGRALDILEILVLLSIIPLALGALELYQYFRALAGG
;
A
#
# COMPACT_ATOMS: atom_id res chain seq x y z
N MET A 1 3.86 -1.78 54.97
CA MET A 1 2.84 -0.73 55.23
C MET A 1 1.84 -0.79 54.07
N TYR A 2 0.89 -1.72 54.14
CA TYR A 2 -0.55 -1.53 54.47
C TYR A 2 -1.25 -0.55 53.50
N SER A 3 -2.04 -1.03 52.51
CA SER A 3 -3.46 -1.48 52.57
C SER A 3 -4.37 -0.35 52.02
N THR A 4 -5.47 -0.51 51.27
CA THR A 4 -6.48 -1.57 51.22
C THR A 4 -7.38 -1.44 49.96
N CYS A 5 -7.90 -2.60 49.54
CA CYS A 5 -8.99 -2.92 48.62
C CYS A 5 -10.38 -2.34 49.02
N VAL A 6 -11.28 -2.07 48.05
CA VAL A 6 -12.76 -2.29 48.21
C VAL A 6 -13.39 -2.71 46.88
N MET A 7 -14.13 -3.81 46.97
CA MET A 7 -14.95 -4.51 45.99
C MET A 7 -16.44 -4.30 46.38
N SER A 8 -17.37 -4.16 45.43
CA SER A 8 -18.80 -4.09 45.73
C SER A 8 -19.65 -4.95 44.77
N ARG A 9 -20.33 -5.93 45.37
CA ARG A 9 -21.43 -6.75 44.83
C ARG A 9 -22.78 -6.14 45.22
N ARG A 10 -23.79 -6.24 44.35
CA ARG A 10 -25.23 -6.40 44.68
C ARG A 10 -25.85 -7.30 43.61
N VAL A 11 -26.31 -8.52 43.92
CA VAL A 11 -27.49 -8.99 44.69
C VAL A 11 -28.80 -8.94 43.90
N VAL A 12 -29.34 -10.15 43.72
CA VAL A 12 -30.62 -10.58 43.14
C VAL A 12 -31.78 -10.23 44.07
N GLY A 13 -32.95 -9.89 43.50
CA GLY A 13 -34.22 -9.80 44.19
C GLY A 13 -35.36 -10.40 43.35
N SER A 14 -36.11 -11.32 43.95
CA SER A 14 -37.26 -12.04 43.39
C SER A 14 -38.58 -11.47 43.94
N SER A 15 -39.65 -11.49 43.14
CA SER A 15 -41.08 -11.41 43.51
C SER A 15 -41.86 -11.59 42.19
N GLY A 16 -42.86 -12.44 41.98
CA GLY A 16 -43.76 -13.16 42.87
C GLY A 16 -45.22 -12.84 42.47
N GLY A 17 -45.97 -13.81 41.92
CA GLY A 17 -47.44 -13.80 41.98
C GLY A 17 -48.22 -14.10 40.69
N GLY A 18 -49.12 -15.09 40.76
CA GLY A 18 -50.45 -14.97 40.14
C GLY A 18 -50.91 -16.07 39.18
N THR A 19 -51.51 -17.12 39.72
CA THR A 19 -52.20 -18.25 39.07
C THR A 19 -53.57 -17.96 38.43
N LYS A 20 -54.00 -18.88 37.53
CA LYS A 20 -55.36 -19.40 37.20
C LYS A 20 -55.80 -19.15 35.75
N ALA A 21 -55.83 -20.17 34.89
CA ALA A 21 -56.86 -21.22 34.72
C ALA A 21 -58.10 -20.72 33.97
N THR A 22 -58.31 -21.23 32.74
CA THR A 22 -59.50 -21.96 32.24
C THR A 22 -59.55 -21.99 30.70
N SER A 23 -59.77 -23.16 30.12
CA SER A 23 -60.50 -23.35 28.85
C SER A 23 -61.96 -23.75 29.21
N PRO A 24 -62.93 -24.03 28.30
CA PRO A 24 -62.88 -24.20 26.83
C PRO A 24 -64.15 -23.71 26.05
N ARG A 25 -64.19 -24.05 24.75
CA ARG A 25 -65.37 -24.44 23.90
C ARG A 25 -66.17 -23.39 23.10
N GLY A 26 -66.38 -23.77 21.83
CA GLY A 26 -67.53 -23.47 20.95
C GLY A 26 -67.35 -22.23 20.08
N ASN A 27 -67.84 -22.12 18.84
CA ASN A 27 -68.53 -23.00 17.90
C ASN A 27 -68.52 -22.27 16.53
N SER A 28 -68.57 -23.02 15.42
CA SER A 28 -69.19 -22.71 14.11
C SER A 28 -69.11 -21.30 13.47
N GLY A 29 -68.72 -21.26 12.18
CA GLY A 29 -69.29 -20.30 11.22
C GLY A 29 -68.31 -19.71 10.19
N ASP A 30 -68.38 -20.24 8.97
CA ASP A 30 -68.16 -19.63 7.65
C ASP A 30 -67.47 -18.26 7.53
N ALA A 31 -66.40 -18.22 6.72
CA ALA A 31 -66.35 -17.37 5.51
C ALA A 31 -64.99 -17.48 4.81
N PHE A 32 -65.03 -18.01 3.59
CA PHE A 32 -63.96 -17.91 2.60
C PHE A 32 -63.78 -16.44 2.21
N ARG A 33 -62.61 -15.84 2.49
CA ARG A 33 -62.14 -14.66 1.74
C ARG A 33 -60.61 -14.63 1.74
N GLY A 34 -60.06 -14.71 0.52
CA GLY A 34 -58.64 -14.74 0.25
C GLY A 34 -57.91 -13.49 0.75
N GLY A 35 -56.79 -13.72 1.41
CA GLY A 35 -55.81 -12.69 1.76
C GLY A 35 -54.43 -13.32 1.70
N ARG A 36 -53.66 -12.97 0.66
CA ARG A 36 -52.24 -13.29 0.53
C ARG A 36 -51.50 -12.84 1.79
N ARG A 37 -51.13 -13.78 2.67
CA ARG A 37 -50.15 -13.51 3.72
C ARG A 37 -48.76 -13.78 3.16
N LYS A 38 -48.02 -12.70 2.91
CA LYS A 38 -46.56 -12.75 2.81
C LYS A 38 -46.02 -13.12 4.18
N THR A 39 -45.51 -14.33 4.33
CA THR A 39 -44.75 -14.73 5.51
C THR A 39 -43.37 -14.07 5.41
N THR A 40 -43.22 -12.91 6.02
CA THR A 40 -41.91 -12.29 6.23
C THR A 40 -41.20 -13.09 7.33
N VAL A 41 -40.31 -13.99 6.94
CA VAL A 41 -39.35 -14.62 7.86
C VAL A 41 -38.30 -13.57 8.21
N LEU A 42 -38.40 -13.02 9.42
CA LEU A 42 -37.37 -12.22 10.05
C LEU A 42 -36.14 -13.11 10.33
N ILE A 43 -35.17 -13.09 9.42
CA ILE A 43 -33.85 -13.67 9.67
C ILE A 43 -33.16 -12.76 10.69
N ARG A 44 -33.11 -13.24 11.93
CA ARG A 44 -32.38 -12.62 13.03
C ARG A 44 -30.89 -12.87 12.79
N SER A 45 -30.10 -11.80 12.69
CA SER A 45 -28.64 -11.86 12.52
C SER A 45 -27.98 -12.71 13.61
N PRO A 46 -26.98 -13.55 13.29
CA PRO A 46 -26.24 -14.29 14.30
C PRO A 46 -25.37 -13.35 15.15
N PRO A 47 -25.19 -13.63 16.46
CA PRO A 47 -24.33 -12.84 17.31
C PRO A 47 -22.86 -13.01 16.93
N ARG A 48 -22.13 -11.90 16.96
CA ARG A 48 -20.68 -11.81 16.76
C ARG A 48 -19.98 -12.59 17.87
N TRP A 49 -19.26 -13.65 17.50
CA TRP A 49 -18.37 -14.35 18.43
C TRP A 49 -17.08 -13.55 18.61
N HIS A 50 -16.94 -12.94 19.78
CA HIS A 50 -15.65 -12.48 20.29
C HIS A 50 -14.76 -13.70 20.54
N GLN A 51 -13.66 -13.81 19.79
CA GLN A 51 -12.59 -14.75 20.06
C GLN A 51 -11.62 -14.12 21.07
N SER A 52 -11.63 -14.63 22.29
CA SER A 52 -10.50 -14.55 23.20
C SER A 52 -10.56 -15.74 24.16
N CYS A 53 -9.77 -16.77 23.85
CA CYS A 53 -9.41 -17.82 24.81
C CYS A 53 -7.95 -18.21 24.55
N PRO A 54 -7.05 -18.09 25.55
CA PRO A 54 -5.63 -18.37 25.38
C PRO A 54 -5.35 -19.83 25.71
N LEU A 55 -4.74 -20.57 24.77
CA LEU A 55 -4.23 -21.92 25.04
C LEU A 55 -2.70 -21.88 25.17
N ARG A 56 -2.26 -22.06 26.41
CA ARG A 56 -0.89 -22.44 26.80
C ARG A 56 -0.50 -23.74 26.09
N ALA A 57 0.50 -23.69 25.22
CA ALA A 57 1.24 -24.87 24.80
C ALA A 57 2.52 -25.00 25.64
N ALA A 58 2.56 -26.01 26.49
CA ALA A 58 3.76 -26.44 27.20
C ALA A 58 4.66 -27.21 26.22
N ALA A 59 5.75 -26.58 25.78
CA ALA A 59 6.80 -27.24 25.01
C ALA A 59 7.76 -27.97 25.96
N GLY A 60 7.64 -29.29 26.01
CA GLY A 60 8.61 -30.18 26.65
C GLY A 60 9.91 -30.23 25.84
N ARG A 61 11.01 -29.85 26.48
CA ARG A 61 12.39 -29.98 25.97
C ARG A 61 12.76 -31.46 25.88
N PHE A 62 13.06 -31.96 24.69
CA PHE A 62 13.79 -33.21 24.50
C PHE A 62 15.28 -32.91 24.29
N SER A 63 16.09 -33.37 25.25
CA SER A 63 17.55 -33.32 25.25
C SER A 63 18.09 -34.43 24.35
N ALA A 64 18.80 -34.08 23.28
CA ALA A 64 19.54 -35.05 22.46
C ALA A 64 20.88 -35.37 23.13
N ASP A 65 20.98 -36.60 23.64
CA ASP A 65 22.18 -37.18 24.22
C ASP A 65 23.20 -37.51 23.13
N LYS A 66 24.46 -37.19 23.41
CA LYS A 66 25.59 -37.27 22.49
C LYS A 66 26.23 -38.64 22.67
N ARG A 67 26.09 -39.54 21.68
CA ARG A 67 26.92 -40.75 21.59
C ARG A 67 27.61 -40.87 20.25
N GLU A 68 28.86 -41.29 20.38
CA GLU A 68 29.95 -41.31 19.45
C GLU A 68 30.21 -42.74 18.96
N SER A 69 30.91 -42.88 17.82
CA SER A 69 31.42 -44.10 17.16
C SER A 69 30.41 -44.82 16.22
N ALA A 70 30.74 -45.27 15.00
CA ALA A 70 32.01 -45.65 14.39
C ALA A 70 31.96 -45.61 12.84
N ALA A 71 33.13 -45.68 12.21
CA ALA A 71 33.39 -45.63 10.77
C ALA A 71 33.14 -46.95 10.00
N SER A 72 32.80 -46.87 8.71
CA SER A 72 33.33 -47.74 7.62
C SER A 72 32.82 -47.39 6.20
N THR A 73 33.77 -47.02 5.31
CA THR A 73 33.95 -47.27 3.84
C THR A 73 32.91 -46.84 2.75
N PRO A 74 33.37 -46.55 1.50
CA PRO A 74 32.68 -45.71 0.51
C PRO A 74 31.93 -46.50 -0.57
N GLY A 75 30.86 -45.91 -1.11
CA GLY A 75 30.17 -46.41 -2.31
C GLY A 75 29.12 -45.43 -2.80
N ASP A 76 29.27 -45.02 -4.07
CA ASP A 76 28.35 -44.28 -4.94
C ASP A 76 27.67 -43.01 -4.41
N SER A 77 28.14 -41.86 -4.88
CA SER A 77 27.38 -40.61 -4.83
C SER A 77 26.24 -40.66 -5.84
N PRO A 78 24.95 -40.67 -5.43
CA PRO A 78 23.90 -40.30 -6.36
C PRO A 78 24.01 -38.80 -6.62
N VAL A 79 23.91 -38.42 -7.89
CA VAL A 79 23.81 -37.04 -8.36
C VAL A 79 22.73 -36.32 -7.55
N THR A 80 23.13 -35.42 -6.65
CA THR A 80 22.21 -34.55 -5.93
C THR A 80 21.74 -33.47 -6.90
N THR A 81 20.71 -33.79 -7.69
CA THR A 81 19.91 -32.78 -8.36
C THR A 81 19.26 -31.95 -7.26
N SER A 82 19.76 -30.72 -7.06
CA SER A 82 19.14 -29.72 -6.21
C SER A 82 17.73 -29.43 -6.74
N MET A 83 16.73 -30.15 -6.25
CA MET A 83 15.33 -29.79 -6.45
C MET A 83 15.02 -28.60 -5.55
N HIS A 84 14.64 -27.48 -6.15
CA HIS A 84 14.03 -26.38 -5.40
C HIS A 84 12.71 -26.87 -4.80
N THR A 85 12.72 -27.32 -3.54
CA THR A 85 11.50 -27.73 -2.85
C THR A 85 10.77 -26.47 -2.36
N GLY A 86 9.91 -25.92 -3.21
CA GLY A 86 8.85 -25.04 -2.74
C GLY A 86 7.90 -25.82 -1.82
N PHE A 87 7.32 -25.16 -0.82
CA PHE A 87 6.25 -25.72 0.01
C PHE A 87 4.96 -24.96 -0.27
N ALA A 88 3.82 -25.65 -0.19
CA ALA A 88 2.50 -25.04 -0.19
C ALA A 88 1.86 -25.26 1.20
N ARG A 89 1.55 -24.19 1.92
CA ARG A 89 0.82 -24.24 3.18
C ARG A 89 -0.67 -24.43 2.90
N VAL A 90 -1.23 -25.56 3.27
CA VAL A 90 -2.65 -25.86 3.08
C VAL A 90 -3.30 -26.25 4.40
N THR A 91 -4.60 -26.03 4.48
CA THR A 91 -5.42 -26.58 5.55
C THR A 91 -6.03 -27.88 5.05
N VAL A 92 -5.71 -29.00 5.69
CA VAL A 92 -6.38 -30.28 5.45
C VAL A 92 -7.51 -30.46 6.46
N VAL A 93 -8.72 -30.69 5.97
CA VAL A 93 -9.94 -30.89 6.76
C VAL A 93 -10.40 -32.33 6.58
N ALA A 94 -10.33 -33.13 7.64
CA ALA A 94 -10.94 -34.46 7.68
C ALA A 94 -12.18 -34.45 8.60
N PRO A 95 -12.97 -35.54 8.65
CA PRO A 95 -14.22 -35.58 9.41
C PRO A 95 -14.07 -35.25 10.90
N ARG A 96 -12.95 -35.63 11.51
CA ARG A 96 -12.71 -35.48 12.97
C ARG A 96 -11.67 -34.45 13.33
N ALA A 97 -10.91 -33.93 12.37
CA ALA A 97 -9.81 -33.03 12.65
C ALA A 97 -9.50 -32.11 11.47
N ARG A 98 -8.92 -30.96 11.80
CA ARG A 98 -8.44 -29.95 10.86
C ARG A 98 -7.01 -29.62 11.22
N VAL A 99 -6.10 -29.71 10.25
CA VAL A 99 -4.67 -29.50 10.46
C VAL A 99 -4.10 -28.65 9.32
N ASP A 100 -3.27 -27.68 9.67
CA ASP A 100 -2.51 -26.89 8.68
C ASP A 100 -1.15 -27.55 8.43
N VAL A 101 -0.87 -27.88 7.18
CA VAL A 101 0.29 -28.67 6.76
C VAL A 101 1.02 -27.96 5.62
N SER A 102 2.35 -28.01 5.65
CA SER A 102 3.18 -27.56 4.53
C SER A 102 3.49 -28.75 3.63
N LEU A 103 2.87 -28.81 2.46
CA LEU A 103 3.10 -29.88 1.50
C LEU A 103 4.27 -29.52 0.56
N PRO A 104 5.22 -30.43 0.33
CA PRO A 104 6.28 -30.21 -0.65
C PRO A 104 5.68 -30.19 -2.07
N GLN A 105 5.99 -29.13 -2.83
CA GLN A 105 5.42 -28.90 -4.16
C GLN A 105 5.80 -29.99 -5.19
N SER A 106 6.96 -30.60 -5.01
CA SER A 106 7.49 -31.66 -5.89
C SER A 106 6.95 -33.06 -5.61
N ALA A 107 6.27 -33.30 -4.48
CA ALA A 107 5.74 -34.61 -4.14
C ALA A 107 4.37 -34.87 -4.76
N THR A 108 4.06 -36.13 -5.04
CA THR A 108 2.73 -36.54 -5.51
C THR A 108 1.75 -36.63 -4.36
N ILE A 109 0.46 -36.42 -4.65
CA ILE A 109 -0.58 -36.56 -3.64
C ILE A 109 -0.66 -38.00 -3.12
N ALA A 110 -0.41 -39.01 -3.97
CA ALA A 110 -0.36 -40.41 -3.57
C ALA A 110 0.70 -40.68 -2.47
N ASP A 111 1.88 -40.06 -2.58
CA ASP A 111 2.95 -40.23 -1.58
C ASP A 111 2.63 -39.54 -0.24
N LEU A 112 1.89 -38.43 -0.30
CA LEU A 112 1.54 -37.62 0.87
C LEU A 112 0.30 -38.13 1.61
N LEU A 113 -0.59 -38.85 0.93
CA LEU A 113 -1.88 -39.28 1.48
C LEU A 113 -1.76 -40.14 2.75
N PRO A 114 -0.89 -41.17 2.84
CA PRO A 114 -0.75 -41.96 4.06
C PRO A 114 -0.25 -41.13 5.26
N GLN A 115 0.65 -40.17 4.99
CA GLN A 115 1.20 -39.29 6.02
C GLN A 115 0.14 -38.30 6.50
N LEU A 116 -0.70 -37.79 5.60
CA LEU A 116 -1.82 -36.92 5.94
C LEU A 116 -2.88 -37.65 6.76
N LEU A 117 -3.21 -38.90 6.42
CA LEU A 117 -4.14 -39.72 7.22
C LEU A 117 -3.62 -39.93 8.65
N HIS A 118 -2.33 -40.29 8.77
CA HIS A 118 -1.69 -40.45 10.07
C HIS A 118 -1.68 -39.14 10.89
N LEU A 119 -1.37 -38.01 10.23
CA LEU A 119 -1.31 -36.71 10.88
C LEU A 119 -2.68 -36.24 11.41
N VAL A 120 -3.74 -36.56 10.68
CA VAL A 120 -5.11 -36.18 11.06
C VAL A 120 -5.74 -37.22 12.01
N GLY A 121 -5.02 -38.31 12.31
CA GLY A 121 -5.44 -39.34 13.26
C GLY A 121 -6.55 -40.25 12.74
N GLU A 122 -6.69 -40.35 11.41
CA GLU A 122 -7.60 -41.32 10.78
C GLU A 122 -6.81 -42.61 10.51
N ASP A 123 -7.17 -43.69 11.21
CA ASP A 123 -6.55 -44.99 10.99
C ASP A 123 -7.22 -45.66 9.76
N PRO A 124 -6.45 -46.03 8.72
CA PRO A 124 -7.00 -46.76 7.57
C PRO A 124 -7.60 -48.13 7.94
N ALA A 125 -7.46 -48.61 9.17
CA ALA A 125 -8.08 -49.83 9.67
C ALA A 125 -9.39 -49.62 10.47
N ASP A 126 -9.74 -48.38 10.85
CA ASP A 126 -10.91 -48.07 11.69
C ASP A 126 -12.23 -47.89 10.91
N ARG A 127 -12.18 -48.03 9.58
CA ARG A 127 -13.33 -48.11 8.67
C ARG A 127 -13.09 -49.27 7.72
N ASP A 128 -14.16 -49.92 7.22
CA ASP A 128 -14.11 -50.96 6.17
C ASP A 128 -13.51 -50.48 4.82
N ALA A 129 -12.83 -49.32 4.81
CA ALA A 129 -12.26 -48.65 3.66
C ALA A 129 -10.73 -48.82 3.64
N ALA A 130 -10.20 -49.48 2.60
CA ALA A 130 -8.76 -49.64 2.44
C ALA A 130 -8.03 -48.28 2.38
N PRO A 131 -6.73 -48.19 2.74
CA PRO A 131 -5.95 -46.94 2.66
C PRO A 131 -6.03 -46.20 1.31
N ASN A 132 -6.33 -46.91 0.22
CA ASN A 132 -6.46 -46.39 -1.14
C ASN A 132 -7.85 -45.79 -1.45
N GLU A 133 -8.75 -45.75 -0.47
CA GLU A 133 -10.10 -45.20 -0.61
C GLU A 133 -10.21 -43.77 -0.09
N TRP A 134 -9.15 -43.15 0.43
CA TRP A 134 -9.20 -41.74 0.80
C TRP A 134 -8.83 -40.85 -0.37
N VAL A 135 -9.54 -39.74 -0.53
CA VAL A 135 -9.26 -38.75 -1.57
C VAL A 135 -9.16 -37.35 -0.97
N LEU A 136 -8.38 -36.50 -1.63
CA LEU A 136 -8.38 -35.07 -1.39
C LEU A 136 -9.32 -34.41 -2.40
N THR A 137 -10.17 -33.51 -1.93
CA THR A 137 -11.14 -32.79 -2.77
C THR A 137 -11.10 -31.30 -2.43
N ARG A 138 -11.30 -30.44 -3.42
CA ARG A 138 -11.53 -29.00 -3.19
C ARG A 138 -13.02 -28.74 -3.09
N VAL A 139 -13.40 -27.67 -2.41
CA VAL A 139 -14.83 -27.33 -2.26
C VAL A 139 -15.46 -27.11 -3.63
N GLY A 140 -16.39 -27.99 -4.01
CA GLY A 140 -17.14 -27.88 -5.26
C GLY A 140 -16.46 -28.48 -6.49
N ASP A 141 -15.23 -29.00 -6.37
CA ASP A 141 -14.52 -29.70 -7.45
C ASP A 141 -14.59 -31.22 -7.29
N ALA A 142 -14.19 -31.94 -8.34
CA ALA A 142 -13.94 -33.37 -8.28
C ALA A 142 -12.73 -33.71 -7.40
N ALA A 143 -12.61 -34.99 -7.03
CA ALA A 143 -11.45 -35.51 -6.32
C ALA A 143 -10.15 -35.19 -7.09
N VAL A 144 -9.16 -34.72 -6.35
CA VAL A 144 -7.82 -34.41 -6.83
C VAL A 144 -7.15 -35.68 -7.34
N ASP A 145 -6.54 -35.60 -8.51
CA ASP A 145 -5.78 -36.70 -9.10
C ASP A 145 -4.54 -37.01 -8.23
N THR A 146 -4.54 -38.22 -7.63
CA THR A 146 -3.48 -38.67 -6.72
C THR A 146 -2.12 -38.83 -7.41
N GLY A 147 -2.10 -39.06 -8.73
CA GLY A 147 -0.88 -39.27 -9.51
C GLY A 147 -0.10 -37.99 -9.85
N ARG A 148 -0.64 -36.80 -9.53
CA ARG A 148 -0.03 -35.51 -9.86
C ARG A 148 0.67 -34.88 -8.65
N THR A 149 1.69 -34.08 -8.94
CA THR A 149 2.39 -33.30 -7.91
C THR A 149 1.55 -32.12 -7.42
N VAL A 150 1.80 -31.67 -6.20
CA VAL A 150 1.15 -30.51 -5.58
C VAL A 150 1.32 -29.25 -6.47
N GLU A 151 2.49 -29.08 -7.08
CA GLU A 151 2.76 -28.00 -8.05
C GLU A 151 1.93 -28.14 -9.33
N ALA A 152 1.87 -29.35 -9.91
CA ALA A 152 1.12 -29.60 -11.14
C ALA A 152 -0.39 -29.40 -10.96
N LEU A 153 -0.90 -29.63 -9.75
CA LEU A 153 -2.27 -29.38 -9.35
C LEU A 153 -2.54 -27.90 -9.03
N GLY A 154 -1.50 -27.05 -9.01
CA GLY A 154 -1.63 -25.62 -8.76
C GLY A 154 -2.19 -25.28 -7.38
N VAL A 155 -1.90 -26.11 -6.38
CA VAL A 155 -2.35 -25.90 -5.00
C VAL A 155 -1.63 -24.66 -4.44
N ARG A 156 -2.40 -23.70 -3.90
CA ARG A 156 -1.87 -22.41 -3.41
C ARG A 156 -1.74 -22.38 -1.89
N ASP A 157 -0.90 -21.49 -1.40
CA ASP A 157 -0.83 -21.18 0.03
C ASP A 157 -2.17 -20.67 0.56
N GLY A 158 -2.63 -21.25 1.67
CA GLY A 158 -3.91 -20.96 2.33
C GLY A 158 -5.11 -21.73 1.78
N GLU A 159 -4.91 -22.64 0.82
CA GLU A 159 -6.00 -23.43 0.24
C GLU A 159 -6.51 -24.51 1.22
N MET A 160 -7.83 -24.72 1.25
CA MET A 160 -8.47 -25.76 2.07
C MET A 160 -8.74 -27.01 1.23
N LEU A 161 -8.18 -28.14 1.65
CA LEU A 161 -8.37 -29.45 1.03
C LEU A 161 -9.14 -30.35 1.98
N TYR A 162 -10.17 -31.02 1.47
CA TYR A 162 -11.02 -31.93 2.23
C TYR A 162 -10.56 -33.35 2.01
N LEU A 163 -10.21 -34.04 3.09
CA LEU A 163 -9.83 -35.43 3.11
C LEU A 163 -11.07 -36.26 3.44
N THR A 164 -11.62 -36.95 2.44
CA THR A 164 -12.90 -37.66 2.56
C THR A 164 -12.75 -39.08 2.00
N PRO A 165 -13.43 -40.10 2.56
CA PRO A 165 -13.49 -41.41 1.93
C PRO A 165 -14.17 -41.33 0.56
N ARG A 166 -13.74 -42.17 -0.37
CA ARG A 166 -14.16 -42.17 -1.78
C ARG A 166 -15.66 -42.44 -1.94
N GLY A 167 -16.26 -43.22 -1.04
CA GLY A 167 -17.70 -43.46 -1.01
C GLY A 167 -18.53 -42.32 -0.41
N GLU A 168 -17.91 -41.38 0.31
CA GLU A 168 -18.57 -40.23 0.97
C GLU A 168 -18.31 -38.91 0.23
N GLN A 169 -17.78 -38.96 -1.00
CA GLN A 169 -17.55 -37.75 -1.79
C GLN A 169 -18.89 -37.06 -2.06
N PRO A 170 -19.03 -35.77 -1.71
CA PRO A 170 -20.19 -35.01 -2.16
C PRO A 170 -20.18 -35.01 -3.70
N PRO A 171 -21.31 -35.33 -4.36
CA PRO A 171 -21.37 -35.29 -5.81
C PRO A 171 -21.02 -33.87 -6.27
N ALA A 172 -20.30 -33.78 -7.40
CA ALA A 172 -20.06 -32.49 -8.02
C ALA A 172 -21.40 -31.77 -8.22
N PRO A 173 -21.48 -30.44 -7.99
CA PRO A 173 -22.71 -29.70 -8.20
C PRO A 173 -23.15 -29.86 -9.65
N VAL A 174 -24.20 -30.66 -9.86
CA VAL A 174 -24.85 -30.80 -11.16
C VAL A 174 -25.82 -29.64 -11.26
N PHE A 175 -25.52 -28.69 -12.12
CA PHE A 175 -26.45 -27.62 -12.46
C PHE A 175 -27.45 -28.17 -13.47
N ASP A 176 -28.73 -28.18 -13.11
CA ASP A 176 -29.82 -28.65 -13.98
C ASP A 176 -30.06 -27.72 -15.19
N ASP A 177 -29.52 -26.49 -15.14
CA ASP A 177 -29.59 -25.51 -16.22
C ASP A 177 -28.18 -25.03 -16.62
N VAL A 178 -27.91 -25.09 -17.92
CA VAL A 178 -26.67 -24.57 -18.51
C VAL A 178 -26.57 -23.05 -18.31
N ALA A 179 -27.70 -22.34 -18.27
CA ALA A 179 -27.74 -20.92 -17.96
C ALA A 179 -27.34 -20.64 -16.50
N GLU A 180 -27.72 -21.51 -15.56
CA GLU A 180 -27.34 -21.39 -14.15
C GLU A 180 -25.88 -21.76 -13.91
N ALA A 181 -25.36 -22.77 -14.62
CA ALA A 181 -23.93 -23.10 -14.62
C ALA A 181 -23.09 -21.93 -15.17
N VAL A 182 -23.49 -21.34 -16.29
CA VAL A 182 -22.79 -20.18 -16.89
C VAL A 182 -22.91 -18.95 -16.00
N ALA A 183 -24.07 -18.72 -15.37
CA ALA A 183 -24.26 -17.63 -14.42
C ALA A 183 -23.39 -17.83 -13.17
N HIS A 184 -23.30 -19.04 -12.62
CA HIS A 184 -22.47 -19.32 -11.45
C HIS A 184 -20.98 -19.15 -11.77
N VAL A 185 -20.52 -19.66 -12.91
CA VAL A 185 -19.14 -19.45 -13.37
C VAL A 185 -18.86 -17.97 -13.65
N ALA A 186 -19.80 -17.23 -14.27
CA ALA A 186 -19.68 -15.80 -14.49
C ALA A 186 -19.70 -14.98 -13.20
N MET A 187 -20.46 -15.42 -12.18
CA MET A 187 -20.54 -14.79 -10.86
C MET A 187 -19.37 -15.16 -9.94
N SER A 188 -18.70 -16.29 -10.18
CA SER A 188 -17.52 -16.77 -9.45
C SER A 188 -16.20 -16.15 -9.94
N LYS A 189 -16.21 -15.50 -11.12
CA LYS A 189 -15.04 -14.80 -11.63
C LYS A 189 -14.65 -13.64 -10.71
N GLU A 190 -13.41 -13.67 -10.24
CA GLU A 190 -12.74 -12.53 -9.60
C GLU A 190 -12.90 -11.28 -10.48
N GLY A 191 -13.54 -10.22 -9.96
CA GLY A 191 -13.71 -8.95 -10.69
C GLY A 191 -15.13 -8.39 -10.79
N ARG A 192 -16.11 -8.88 -10.00
CA ARG A 192 -17.44 -8.27 -9.97
C ARG A 192 -17.40 -6.85 -9.37
N TRP A 193 -18.19 -5.94 -9.93
CA TRP A 193 -18.26 -4.56 -9.41
C TRP A 193 -18.92 -4.54 -8.04
N GLU A 194 -18.10 -4.38 -7.00
CA GLU A 194 -18.55 -4.32 -5.62
C GLU A 194 -18.86 -2.88 -5.17
N PRO A 195 -19.71 -2.67 -4.14
CA PRO A 195 -19.93 -1.35 -3.55
C PRO A 195 -18.62 -0.65 -3.13
N VAL A 196 -17.61 -1.41 -2.73
CA VAL A 196 -16.27 -0.91 -2.41
C VAL A 196 -15.60 -0.30 -3.65
N ALA A 197 -15.78 -0.89 -4.83
CA ALA A 197 -15.26 -0.35 -6.09
C ALA A 197 -15.98 0.96 -6.45
N THR A 198 -17.32 1.01 -6.35
CA THR A 198 -18.10 2.27 -6.53
C THR A 198 -17.58 3.38 -5.61
N ARG A 199 -17.37 3.06 -4.33
CA ARG A 199 -16.89 4.02 -3.34
C ARG A 199 -15.50 4.54 -3.67
N LYS A 200 -14.56 3.65 -4.02
CA LYS A 200 -13.19 4.03 -4.41
C LYS A 200 -13.20 4.94 -5.64
N VAL A 201 -13.93 4.56 -6.68
CA VAL A 201 -14.03 5.35 -7.92
C VAL A 201 -14.69 6.70 -7.66
N GLY A 202 -15.76 6.75 -6.86
CA GLY A 202 -16.42 7.99 -6.48
C GLY A 202 -15.51 8.96 -5.72
N LEU A 203 -14.74 8.46 -4.74
CA LEU A 203 -13.79 9.28 -4.00
C LEU A 203 -12.65 9.79 -4.89
N VAL A 204 -12.09 8.93 -5.74
CA VAL A 204 -11.02 9.31 -6.67
C VAL A 204 -11.52 10.33 -7.70
N ALA A 205 -12.67 10.11 -8.31
CA ALA A 205 -13.26 11.02 -9.27
C ALA A 205 -13.61 12.38 -8.64
N GLY A 206 -14.16 12.37 -7.41
CA GLY A 206 -14.43 13.58 -6.65
C GLY A 206 -13.16 14.36 -6.33
N LEU A 207 -12.10 13.67 -5.89
CA LEU A 207 -10.79 14.28 -5.64
C LEU A 207 -10.23 14.94 -6.90
N ILE A 208 -10.26 14.24 -8.03
CA ILE A 208 -9.77 14.78 -9.31
C ILE A 208 -10.56 16.03 -9.70
N MET A 209 -11.90 16.00 -9.62
CA MET A 209 -12.72 17.16 -9.96
C MET A 209 -12.47 18.36 -9.04
N LEU A 210 -12.28 18.14 -7.74
CA LEU A 210 -11.94 19.19 -6.79
C LEU A 210 -10.55 19.79 -7.06
N LEU A 211 -9.55 18.95 -7.37
CA LEU A 211 -8.21 19.42 -7.71
C LEU A 211 -8.19 20.18 -9.05
N LEU A 212 -8.98 19.75 -10.03
CA LEU A 212 -9.19 20.51 -11.27
C LEU A 212 -9.81 21.87 -10.97
N GLY A 213 -10.81 21.94 -10.08
CA GLY A 213 -11.39 23.20 -9.61
C GLY A 213 -10.37 24.12 -8.94
N ALA A 214 -9.50 23.57 -8.09
CA ALA A 214 -8.39 24.33 -7.50
C ALA A 214 -7.42 24.86 -8.57
N GLY A 215 -7.12 24.06 -9.59
CA GLY A 215 -6.34 24.47 -10.76
C GLY A 215 -6.98 25.61 -11.56
N VAL A 216 -8.31 25.58 -11.73
CA VAL A 216 -9.05 26.68 -12.38
C VAL A 216 -8.92 27.97 -11.56
N VAL A 217 -9.06 27.90 -10.23
CA VAL A 217 -8.86 29.08 -9.39
C VAL A 217 -7.43 29.61 -9.52
N ALA A 218 -6.44 28.72 -9.44
CA ALA A 218 -5.03 29.03 -9.63
C ALA A 218 -4.67 29.49 -11.05
N GLY A 219 -5.57 29.36 -12.04
CA GLY A 219 -5.42 29.82 -13.42
C GLY A 219 -6.32 31.02 -13.78
N SER A 220 -7.23 31.43 -12.90
CA SER A 220 -8.29 32.39 -13.20
C SER A 220 -7.86 33.85 -13.27
N GLY A 221 -6.75 34.21 -12.62
CA GLY A 221 -6.34 35.61 -12.43
C GLY A 221 -7.27 36.43 -11.55
N ALA A 222 -8.24 35.82 -10.85
CA ALA A 222 -9.31 36.53 -10.11
C ALA A 222 -8.87 37.24 -8.82
N GLY A 223 -7.55 37.42 -8.60
CA GLY A 223 -6.97 38.13 -7.46
C GLY A 223 -7.53 37.74 -6.08
N TRP A 224 -7.87 38.76 -5.29
CA TRP A 224 -8.37 38.56 -3.93
C TRP A 224 -9.70 37.79 -3.88
N ALA A 225 -10.58 37.96 -4.88
CA ALA A 225 -11.86 37.27 -4.94
C ALA A 225 -11.69 35.76 -5.16
N GLY A 226 -10.77 35.38 -6.06
CA GLY A 226 -10.38 33.98 -6.27
C GLY A 226 -9.78 33.35 -5.00
N SER A 227 -9.00 34.13 -4.26
CA SER A 227 -8.37 33.68 -3.01
C SER A 227 -9.39 33.47 -1.89
N LEU A 228 -10.36 34.38 -1.77
CA LEU A 228 -11.47 34.24 -0.83
C LEU A 228 -12.30 32.99 -1.13
N LEU A 229 -12.63 32.74 -2.41
CA LEU A 229 -13.32 31.52 -2.82
C LEU A 229 -12.49 30.27 -2.49
N ALA A 230 -11.19 30.28 -2.78
CA ALA A 230 -10.33 29.13 -2.52
C ALA A 230 -10.22 28.80 -1.03
N PHE A 231 -9.96 29.81 -0.19
CA PHE A 231 -9.86 29.59 1.26
C PHE A 231 -11.19 29.20 1.89
N THR A 232 -12.30 29.79 1.45
CA THR A 232 -13.63 29.39 1.93
C THR A 232 -13.95 27.93 1.56
N LEU A 233 -13.64 27.51 0.32
CA LEU A 233 -13.78 26.12 -0.09
C LEU A 233 -12.84 25.19 0.69
N ALA A 234 -11.60 25.59 0.94
CA ALA A 234 -10.66 24.80 1.74
C ALA A 234 -11.18 24.59 3.18
N ILE A 235 -11.68 25.64 3.83
CA ILE A 235 -12.28 25.56 5.17
C ILE A 235 -13.53 24.67 5.14
N LEU A 236 -14.40 24.84 4.14
CA LEU A 236 -15.61 24.03 3.99
C LEU A 236 -15.27 22.55 3.80
N LEU A 237 -14.31 22.23 2.94
CA LEU A 237 -13.87 20.86 2.67
C LEU A 237 -13.26 20.20 3.91
N ILE A 238 -12.44 20.94 4.69
CA ILE A 238 -11.94 20.44 5.98
C ILE A 238 -13.09 20.23 6.97
N GLY A 239 -14.06 21.15 7.04
CA GLY A 239 -15.22 21.02 7.92
C GLY A 239 -16.08 19.80 7.59
N VAL A 240 -16.42 19.61 6.32
CA VAL A 240 -17.17 18.43 5.84
C VAL A 240 -16.34 17.16 6.03
N GLY A 241 -15.05 17.19 5.70
CA GLY A 241 -14.16 16.04 5.88
C GLY A 241 -14.00 15.62 7.34
N SER A 242 -13.85 16.59 8.23
CA SER A 242 -13.84 16.38 9.68
C SER A 242 -15.16 15.81 10.18
N GLY A 243 -16.29 16.28 9.66
CA GLY A 243 -17.62 15.75 9.98
C GLY A 243 -17.76 14.28 9.55
N LEU A 244 -17.33 13.95 8.33
CA LEU A 244 -17.35 12.57 7.83
C LEU A 244 -16.43 11.65 8.62
N ALA A 245 -15.22 12.11 8.96
CA ALA A 245 -14.27 11.33 9.75
C ALA A 245 -14.78 11.09 11.18
N ARG A 246 -15.21 12.15 11.88
CA ARG A 246 -15.55 12.06 13.31
C ARG A 246 -16.98 11.62 13.60
N ALA A 247 -17.96 12.18 12.89
CA ALA A 247 -19.38 11.87 13.10
C ALA A 247 -19.86 10.71 12.21
N GLY A 248 -19.33 10.63 10.98
CA GLY A 248 -19.66 9.56 10.03
C GLY A 248 -18.84 8.28 10.21
N GLY A 249 -17.72 8.32 10.95
CA GLY A 249 -16.79 7.21 11.09
C GLY A 249 -16.05 6.86 9.80
N ASP A 250 -16.06 7.75 8.79
CA ASP A 250 -15.41 7.55 7.50
C ASP A 250 -14.17 8.45 7.35
N ALA A 251 -13.07 7.99 7.95
CA ALA A 251 -11.76 8.64 7.91
C ALA A 251 -11.19 8.76 6.48
N VAL A 252 -11.46 7.79 5.61
CA VAL A 252 -10.93 7.78 4.24
C VAL A 252 -11.62 8.85 3.39
N ALA A 253 -12.94 9.01 3.50
CA ALA A 253 -13.64 10.11 2.82
C ALA A 253 -13.20 11.46 3.38
N GLY A 254 -13.05 11.57 4.71
CA GLY A 254 -12.57 12.79 5.36
C GLY A 254 -11.19 13.23 4.88
N THR A 255 -10.26 12.31 4.76
CA THR A 255 -8.88 12.58 4.30
C THR A 255 -8.79 12.91 2.82
N VAL A 256 -9.63 12.31 1.97
CA VAL A 256 -9.74 12.70 0.56
C VAL A 256 -10.18 14.17 0.44
N LEU A 257 -11.19 14.58 1.21
CA LEU A 257 -11.62 15.99 1.24
C LEU A 257 -10.56 16.91 1.85
N GLY A 258 -9.87 16.46 2.89
CA GLY A 258 -8.72 17.18 3.46
C GLY A 258 -7.61 17.38 2.44
N GLY A 259 -7.27 16.36 1.65
CA GLY A 259 -6.31 16.43 0.56
C GLY A 259 -6.73 17.41 -0.54
N ALA A 260 -8.01 17.40 -0.93
CA ALA A 260 -8.56 18.38 -1.86
C ALA A 260 -8.48 19.81 -1.33
N ALA A 261 -8.75 20.01 -0.03
CA ALA A 261 -8.65 21.31 0.62
C ALA A 261 -7.24 21.91 0.56
N LEU A 262 -6.19 21.07 0.59
CA LEU A 262 -4.80 21.53 0.42
C LEU A 262 -4.54 22.12 -0.96
N GLY A 263 -5.14 21.54 -2.01
CA GLY A 263 -5.07 22.09 -3.36
C GLY A 263 -5.69 23.49 -3.43
N TYR A 264 -6.85 23.69 -2.81
CA TYR A 264 -7.48 25.00 -2.70
C TYR A 264 -6.71 25.97 -1.80
N ALA A 265 -6.12 25.52 -0.69
CA ALA A 265 -5.30 26.38 0.16
C ALA A 265 -4.05 26.90 -0.57
N PHE A 266 -3.38 26.03 -1.33
CA PHE A 266 -2.25 26.42 -2.17
C PHE A 266 -2.67 27.38 -3.29
N ALA A 267 -3.75 27.05 -4.02
CA ALA A 267 -4.31 27.91 -5.06
C ALA A 267 -4.70 29.30 -4.53
N GLY A 268 -5.36 29.37 -3.37
CA GLY A 268 -5.74 30.63 -2.74
C GLY A 268 -4.53 31.47 -2.35
N GLY A 269 -3.48 30.86 -1.81
CA GLY A 269 -2.26 31.60 -1.48
C GLY A 269 -1.48 32.09 -2.69
N LEU A 270 -1.51 31.36 -3.81
CA LEU A 270 -0.91 31.83 -5.07
C LEU A 270 -1.62 33.08 -5.59
N VAL A 271 -2.96 33.06 -5.60
CA VAL A 271 -3.74 34.14 -6.22
C VAL A 271 -3.86 35.38 -5.31
N LEU A 272 -3.58 35.26 -4.00
CA LEU A 272 -3.81 36.31 -3.01
C LEU A 272 -3.11 37.63 -3.32
N LEU A 273 -1.86 37.53 -3.79
CA LEU A 273 -1.04 38.69 -4.14
C LEU A 273 -0.89 38.84 -5.66
N THR A 274 -1.81 38.29 -6.46
CA THR A 274 -1.76 38.41 -7.93
C THR A 274 -2.27 39.79 -8.37
N PRO A 275 -1.43 40.60 -9.04
CA PRO A 275 -1.89 41.86 -9.64
C PRO A 275 -2.94 41.61 -10.73
N GLU A 276 -3.81 42.60 -10.99
CA GLU A 276 -4.86 42.48 -12.02
C GLU A 276 -4.33 42.24 -13.45
N GLU A 277 -3.04 42.49 -13.68
CA GLU A 277 -2.36 42.26 -14.98
C GLU A 277 -2.06 40.77 -15.28
N GLY A 278 -2.39 39.85 -14.37
CA GLY A 278 -2.44 38.41 -14.64
C GLY A 278 -1.27 37.57 -14.10
N MET A 279 -1.40 36.25 -14.24
CA MET A 279 -0.51 35.22 -13.64
C MET A 279 0.89 35.12 -14.23
N ALA A 280 1.18 35.80 -15.35
CA ALA A 280 2.51 35.83 -15.93
C ALA A 280 3.55 36.48 -14.99
N ALA A 281 3.09 37.27 -14.02
CA ALA A 281 3.89 37.88 -12.95
C ALA A 281 3.68 37.17 -11.60
N ALA A 282 3.37 35.87 -11.60
CA ALA A 282 3.24 35.12 -10.35
C ALA A 282 4.58 35.06 -9.60
N GLY A 283 4.76 36.00 -8.67
CA GLY A 283 6.06 36.33 -8.10
C GLY A 283 6.49 35.41 -6.97
N ARG A 284 7.77 35.53 -6.57
CA ARG A 284 8.38 34.80 -5.45
C ARG A 284 7.57 34.94 -4.15
N ALA A 285 6.98 36.11 -3.90
CA ALA A 285 6.15 36.38 -2.73
C ALA A 285 4.85 35.56 -2.69
N GLN A 286 4.20 35.34 -3.84
CA GLN A 286 2.99 34.52 -3.92
C GLN A 286 3.28 33.06 -3.59
N LEU A 287 4.43 32.54 -4.03
CA LEU A 287 4.85 31.18 -3.70
C LEU A 287 5.09 31.02 -2.19
N VAL A 288 5.68 32.04 -1.52
CA VAL A 288 5.82 32.03 -0.05
C VAL A 288 4.46 31.95 0.62
N VAL A 289 3.49 32.76 0.20
CA VAL A 289 2.12 32.76 0.76
C VAL A 289 1.41 31.43 0.48
N ALA A 290 1.50 30.90 -0.73
CA ALA A 290 0.94 29.60 -1.10
C ALA A 290 1.50 28.45 -0.28
N CYS A 291 2.82 28.42 -0.09
CA CYS A 291 3.50 27.44 0.75
C CYS A 291 3.11 27.60 2.23
N ALA A 292 3.03 28.82 2.74
CA ALA A 292 2.59 29.09 4.11
C ALA A 292 1.13 28.64 4.33
N ALA A 293 0.24 28.94 3.37
CA ALA A 293 -1.14 28.49 3.41
C ALA A 293 -1.25 26.95 3.35
N LEU A 294 -0.46 26.30 2.49
CA LEU A 294 -0.41 24.84 2.40
C LEU A 294 0.01 24.20 3.74
N VAL A 295 1.05 24.73 4.38
CA VAL A 295 1.50 24.26 5.71
C VAL A 295 0.42 24.49 6.77
N MET A 296 -0.15 25.69 6.82
CA MET A 296 -1.20 26.03 7.79
C MET A 296 -2.42 25.12 7.66
N PHE A 297 -2.93 24.95 6.44
CA PHE A 297 -4.10 24.10 6.19
C PHE A 297 -3.79 22.62 6.36
N ALA A 298 -2.56 22.17 6.09
CA ALA A 298 -2.14 20.80 6.41
C ALA A 298 -2.19 20.52 7.92
N VAL A 299 -1.72 21.46 8.75
CA VAL A 299 -1.79 21.34 10.22
C VAL A 299 -3.25 21.36 10.70
N ILE A 300 -4.08 22.26 10.16
CA ILE A 300 -5.51 22.33 10.52
C ILE A 300 -6.23 21.05 10.12
N ALA A 301 -6.02 20.55 8.90
CA ALA A 301 -6.66 19.34 8.41
C ALA A 301 -6.22 18.10 9.21
N ALA A 302 -4.92 18.01 9.54
CA ALA A 302 -4.39 16.97 10.41
C ALA A 302 -5.09 16.97 11.79
N ALA A 303 -5.22 18.15 12.42
CA ALA A 303 -5.85 18.27 13.73
C ALA A 303 -7.38 18.03 13.70
N ALA A 304 -8.04 18.45 12.62
CA ALA A 304 -9.49 18.33 12.46
C ALA A 304 -9.90 16.88 12.15
N ILE A 305 -9.23 16.22 11.20
CA ILE A 305 -9.57 14.86 10.76
C ILE A 305 -9.01 13.80 11.72
N GLY A 306 -7.79 13.98 12.22
CA GLY A 306 -7.16 13.08 13.21
C GLY A 306 -6.60 11.76 12.67
N ASP A 307 -7.02 11.35 11.46
CA ASP A 307 -6.57 10.12 10.80
C ASP A 307 -5.68 10.41 9.57
N PHE A 308 -4.87 9.41 9.18
CA PHE A 308 -3.91 9.47 8.05
C PHE A 308 -2.98 10.70 8.10
N LEU A 309 -2.43 10.98 9.29
CA LEU A 309 -1.46 12.03 9.52
C LEU A 309 -0.27 12.07 8.53
N PRO A 310 0.25 10.93 8.00
CA PRO A 310 1.31 10.95 7.00
C PRO A 310 1.02 11.83 5.78
N LEU A 311 -0.22 11.84 5.27
CA LEU A 311 -0.58 12.65 4.10
C LEU A 311 -0.40 14.16 4.37
N PHE A 312 -0.90 14.63 5.51
CA PHE A 312 -0.80 16.04 5.88
C PHE A 312 0.65 16.43 6.22
N LEU A 313 1.42 15.50 6.81
CA LEU A 313 2.86 15.69 7.00
C LEU A 313 3.58 15.85 5.64
N ALA A 314 3.25 15.03 4.64
CA ALA A 314 3.82 15.15 3.30
C ALA A 314 3.55 16.53 2.69
N ALA A 315 2.31 17.02 2.82
CA ALA A 315 1.93 18.35 2.32
C ALA A 315 2.65 19.47 3.09
N ALA A 316 2.73 19.37 4.41
CA ALA A 316 3.43 20.36 5.24
C ALA A 316 4.94 20.37 4.96
N THR A 317 5.56 19.20 4.73
CA THR A 317 6.99 19.11 4.39
C THR A 317 7.27 19.66 3.00
N ALA A 318 6.44 19.33 1.99
CA ALA A 318 6.54 19.91 0.65
C ALA A 318 6.34 21.44 0.67
N GLY A 319 5.33 21.91 1.41
CA GLY A 319 5.07 23.34 1.61
C GLY A 319 6.22 24.04 2.35
N GLY A 320 6.80 23.42 3.37
CA GLY A 320 7.96 23.96 4.09
C GLY A 320 9.19 24.10 3.20
N ILE A 321 9.53 23.05 2.43
CA ILE A 321 10.66 23.08 1.49
C ILE A 321 10.44 24.15 0.41
N GLY A 322 9.24 24.18 -0.20
CA GLY A 322 8.88 25.19 -1.19
C GLY A 322 8.90 26.61 -0.64
N GLY A 323 8.42 26.81 0.60
CA GLY A 323 8.42 28.09 1.29
C GLY A 323 9.83 28.59 1.58
N ILE A 324 10.72 27.72 2.08
CA ILE A 324 12.14 28.04 2.29
C ILE A 324 12.80 28.41 0.95
N ALA A 325 12.58 27.63 -0.11
CA ALA A 325 13.13 27.93 -1.43
C ALA A 325 12.62 29.28 -1.97
N ALA A 326 11.32 29.57 -1.81
CA ALA A 326 10.72 30.83 -2.21
C ALA A 326 11.24 32.04 -1.41
N ILE A 327 11.46 31.89 -0.10
CA ILE A 327 12.07 32.91 0.76
C ILE A 327 13.52 33.17 0.31
N ILE A 328 14.31 32.11 0.08
CA ILE A 328 15.68 32.25 -0.44
C ILE A 328 15.65 32.99 -1.78
N ALA A 329 14.69 32.69 -2.65
CA ALA A 329 14.52 33.41 -3.91
C ALA A 329 14.21 34.89 -3.70
N MET A 330 13.36 35.20 -2.75
CA MET A 330 12.98 36.59 -2.45
C MET A 330 14.17 37.39 -1.92
N ILE A 331 14.97 36.82 -1.01
CA ILE A 331 16.09 37.51 -0.37
C ILE A 331 17.30 37.62 -1.31
N SER A 332 17.66 36.53 -2.00
CA SER A 332 18.90 36.48 -2.79
C SER A 332 18.83 37.22 -4.12
N GLY A 333 17.63 37.49 -4.65
CA GLY A 333 17.48 38.01 -6.00
C GLY A 333 17.74 36.96 -7.12
N ALA A 334 18.29 35.79 -6.79
CA ALA A 334 18.80 34.80 -7.73
C ALA A 334 17.72 34.22 -8.66
N PRO A 335 18.09 33.77 -9.88
CA PRO A 335 17.15 33.17 -10.83
C PRO A 335 16.45 31.95 -10.22
N ALA A 336 15.15 31.81 -10.49
CA ALA A 336 14.33 30.74 -9.92
C ALA A 336 14.85 29.35 -10.27
N GLN A 337 15.46 29.20 -11.44
CA GLN A 337 15.99 27.93 -11.94
C GLN A 337 17.24 27.48 -11.18
N GLY A 338 18.10 28.42 -10.80
CA GLY A 338 19.25 28.12 -9.94
C GLY A 338 18.81 27.63 -8.56
N ILE A 339 17.77 28.27 -8.00
CA ILE A 339 17.21 27.88 -6.70
C ILE A 339 16.54 26.52 -6.80
N ALA A 340 15.76 26.27 -7.85
CA ALA A 340 15.18 24.96 -8.10
C ALA A 340 16.26 23.86 -8.23
N ALA A 341 17.37 24.14 -8.93
CA ALA A 341 18.51 23.23 -9.03
C ALA A 341 19.12 22.92 -7.66
N ALA A 342 19.36 23.96 -6.84
CA ALA A 342 19.88 23.81 -5.49
C ALA A 342 18.94 23.03 -4.58
N THR A 343 17.64 23.37 -4.59
CA THR A 343 16.62 22.69 -3.80
C THR A 343 16.51 21.22 -4.21
N ALA A 344 16.51 20.91 -5.51
CA ALA A 344 16.47 19.53 -5.97
C ALA A 344 17.69 18.72 -5.52
N ALA A 345 18.90 19.30 -5.61
CA ALA A 345 20.12 18.65 -5.15
C ALA A 345 20.11 18.40 -3.63
N VAL A 346 19.69 19.40 -2.84
CA VAL A 346 19.57 19.28 -1.37
C VAL A 346 18.55 18.20 -1.01
N VAL A 347 17.33 18.29 -1.52
CA VAL A 347 16.26 17.31 -1.22
C VAL A 347 16.70 15.89 -1.58
N MET A 348 17.36 15.71 -2.72
CA MET A 348 17.90 14.42 -3.12
C MET A 348 18.98 13.91 -2.16
N ALA A 349 19.89 14.78 -1.73
CA ALA A 349 20.94 14.45 -0.78
C ALA A 349 20.40 14.03 0.60
N PHE A 350 19.25 14.57 1.03
CA PHE A 350 18.60 14.22 2.29
C PHE A 350 17.72 12.96 2.22
N THR A 351 17.47 12.41 1.03
CA THR A 351 16.61 11.21 0.86
C THR A 351 17.05 9.98 1.68
N PRO A 352 18.35 9.68 1.87
CA PRO A 352 18.80 8.57 2.73
C PRO A 352 18.41 8.71 4.22
N LEU A 353 18.06 9.91 4.69
CA LEU A 353 17.67 10.16 6.08
C LEU A 353 16.17 9.92 6.33
N LEU A 354 15.35 9.82 5.27
CA LEU A 354 13.90 9.65 5.38
C LEU A 354 13.47 8.39 6.14
N PRO A 355 14.10 7.20 5.96
CA PRO A 355 13.75 6.02 6.75
C PRO A 355 14.00 6.20 8.24
N LEU A 356 15.08 6.89 8.63
CA LEU A 356 15.37 7.17 10.04
C LEU A 356 14.33 8.15 10.63
N LEU A 357 13.92 9.14 9.86
CA LEU A 357 12.87 10.07 10.25
C LEU A 357 11.50 9.38 10.36
N SER A 358 11.16 8.48 9.44
CA SER A 358 9.87 7.77 9.50
C SER A 358 9.78 6.84 10.69
N LEU A 359 10.86 6.14 11.06
CA LEU A 359 10.93 5.33 12.28
C LEU A 359 10.75 6.18 13.53
N ARG A 360 11.41 7.35 13.61
CA ARG A 360 11.24 8.29 14.73
C ARG A 360 9.82 8.84 14.82
N LEU A 361 9.21 9.18 13.68
CA LEU A 361 7.83 9.68 13.63
C LEU A 361 6.80 8.61 14.00
N ALA A 362 7.10 7.34 13.69
CA ALA A 362 6.29 6.20 14.11
C ALA A 362 6.48 5.82 15.59
N GLY A 363 7.37 6.50 16.32
CA GLY A 363 7.64 6.22 17.73
C GLY A 363 8.46 4.94 17.97
N LEU A 364 9.08 4.38 16.92
CA LEU A 364 9.94 3.20 17.06
C LEU A 364 11.23 3.61 17.75
N THR A 365 11.48 3.01 18.92
CA THR A 365 12.75 3.18 19.61
C THR A 365 13.81 2.43 18.81
N MET A 366 14.88 3.10 18.40
CA MET A 366 15.98 2.43 17.69
C MET A 366 16.52 1.32 18.60
N PRO A 367 16.68 0.08 18.09
CA PRO A 367 17.27 -1.00 18.88
C PRO A 367 18.63 -0.53 19.40
N ALA A 368 18.81 -0.52 20.72
CA ALA A 368 20.11 -0.25 21.30
C ALA A 368 21.03 -1.41 20.87
N LEU A 369 22.21 -1.11 20.31
CA LEU A 369 23.15 -2.17 19.97
C LEU A 369 23.50 -2.91 21.26
N PRO A 370 23.28 -4.24 21.35
CA PRO A 370 23.64 -5.00 22.53
C PRO A 370 25.14 -4.86 22.76
N ALA A 371 25.53 -4.38 23.95
CA ALA A 371 26.94 -4.20 24.29
C ALA A 371 27.64 -5.55 24.57
N ASP A 372 26.87 -6.58 24.95
CA ASP A 372 27.37 -7.89 25.36
C ASP A 372 26.58 -9.06 24.73
N ALA A 373 27.24 -10.22 24.59
CA ALA A 373 26.64 -11.45 24.04
C ALA A 373 25.47 -12.01 24.88
N THR A 374 25.34 -11.59 26.13
CA THR A 374 24.19 -11.90 27.01
C THR A 374 22.98 -11.05 26.71
N ASP A 375 23.15 -9.80 26.26
CA ASP A 375 22.05 -8.94 25.83
C ASP A 375 21.53 -9.38 24.45
N PHE A 376 22.40 -9.86 23.56
CA PHE A 376 21.99 -10.47 22.28
C PHE A 376 21.01 -11.64 22.47
N ARG A 377 21.28 -12.53 23.45
CA ARG A 377 20.40 -13.67 23.75
C ARG A 377 19.07 -13.25 24.38
N ARG A 378 19.05 -12.18 25.18
CA ARG A 378 17.82 -11.63 25.76
C ARG A 378 16.93 -10.97 24.70
N ASP A 379 17.53 -10.28 23.74
CA ASP A 379 16.81 -9.71 22.60
C ASP A 379 16.24 -10.82 21.69
N GLU A 380 16.98 -11.90 21.44
CA GLU A 380 16.51 -13.06 20.66
C GLU A 380 15.34 -13.81 21.31
N GLU A 381 15.30 -13.87 22.66
CA GLU A 381 14.20 -14.48 23.41
C GLU A 381 12.99 -13.55 23.59
N SER A 382 13.12 -12.25 23.31
CA SER A 382 12.02 -11.31 23.41
C SER A 382 11.09 -11.42 22.19
N LEU A 383 9.85 -11.85 22.43
CA LEU A 383 8.81 -11.82 21.40
C LEU A 383 8.49 -10.35 21.08
N PRO A 384 8.35 -9.97 19.79
CA PRO A 384 7.98 -8.61 19.41
C PRO A 384 6.72 -8.19 20.16
N GLU A 385 6.77 -7.08 20.90
CA GLU A 385 5.58 -6.61 21.61
C GLU A 385 4.45 -6.35 20.61
N PRO A 386 3.18 -6.64 20.94
CA PRO A 386 2.05 -6.51 20.01
C PRO A 386 1.93 -5.15 19.31
N GLY A 387 2.44 -4.07 19.91
CA GLY A 387 2.44 -2.73 19.32
C GLY A 387 3.53 -2.49 18.24
N THR A 388 4.55 -3.34 18.16
CA THR A 388 5.67 -3.16 17.21
C THR A 388 5.24 -3.34 15.75
N LEU A 389 4.27 -4.21 15.48
CA LEU A 389 3.75 -4.45 14.13
C LEU A 389 2.94 -3.26 13.61
N GLU A 390 2.06 -2.69 14.44
CA GLU A 390 1.28 -1.49 14.08
C GLU A 390 2.18 -0.27 13.88
N GLN A 391 3.18 -0.08 14.75
CA GLN A 391 4.17 0.99 14.60
C GLN A 391 5.02 0.82 13.35
N THR A 392 5.37 -0.42 12.97
CA THR A 392 6.11 -0.69 11.73
C THR A 392 5.28 -0.32 10.50
N ALA A 393 3.99 -0.69 10.48
CA ALA A 393 3.08 -0.32 9.40
C ALA A 393 2.93 1.21 9.28
N LEU A 394 2.80 1.92 10.41
CA LEU A 394 2.79 3.39 10.44
C LEU A 394 4.10 3.99 9.92
N GLY A 395 5.25 3.40 10.28
CA GLY A 395 6.56 3.81 9.77
C GLY A 395 6.66 3.73 8.25
N ASP A 396 6.08 2.69 7.64
CA ASP A 396 6.01 2.55 6.19
C ASP A 396 5.11 3.61 5.53
N GLU A 397 4.00 3.98 6.18
CA GLU A 397 3.12 5.06 5.72
C GLU A 397 3.80 6.43 5.81
N TYR A 398 4.50 6.73 6.91
CA TYR A 398 5.30 7.95 7.05
C TYR A 398 6.42 8.04 6.01
N LEU A 399 7.10 6.93 5.74
CA LEU A 399 8.13 6.89 4.70
C LEU A 399 7.54 7.15 3.31
N ALA A 400 6.40 6.52 2.98
CA ALA A 400 5.72 6.74 1.70
C ALA A 400 5.28 8.20 1.54
N ALA A 401 4.76 8.81 2.60
CA ALA A 401 4.39 10.22 2.65
C ALA A 401 5.60 11.15 2.43
N LEU A 402 6.71 10.94 3.14
CA LEU A 402 7.92 11.74 2.98
C LEU A 402 8.53 11.60 1.58
N LEU A 403 8.55 10.39 1.02
CA LEU A 403 8.95 10.16 -0.38
C LEU A 403 8.01 10.87 -1.35
N GLY A 404 6.72 10.95 -1.03
CA GLY A 404 5.73 11.72 -1.80
C GLY A 404 5.98 13.21 -1.77
N ALA A 405 6.34 13.76 -0.62
CA ALA A 405 6.75 15.15 -0.49
C ALA A 405 7.99 15.45 -1.34
N VAL A 406 9.02 14.59 -1.25
CA VAL A 406 10.23 14.69 -2.07
C VAL A 406 9.92 14.63 -3.56
N ALA A 407 9.13 13.64 -3.99
CA ALA A 407 8.74 13.49 -5.38
C ALA A 407 7.97 14.71 -5.89
N ALA A 408 7.01 15.25 -5.12
CA ALA A 408 6.26 16.44 -5.47
C ALA A 408 7.15 17.67 -5.62
N VAL A 409 8.06 17.90 -4.67
CA VAL A 409 9.04 19.01 -4.73
C VAL A 409 9.95 18.88 -5.95
N LEU A 410 10.44 17.67 -6.24
CA LEU A 410 11.31 17.42 -7.39
C LEU A 410 10.58 17.65 -8.72
N VAL A 411 9.30 17.24 -8.84
CA VAL A 411 8.49 17.53 -10.04
C VAL A 411 8.34 19.03 -10.26
N VAL A 412 8.08 19.80 -9.20
CA VAL A 412 8.03 21.27 -9.30
C VAL A 412 9.39 21.87 -9.68
N CYS A 413 10.49 21.35 -9.11
CA CYS A 413 11.84 21.77 -9.48
C CYS A 413 12.16 21.44 -10.95
N GLN A 414 11.73 20.30 -11.46
CA GLN A 414 11.92 19.92 -12.87
C GLN A 414 11.12 20.83 -13.81
N TRP A 415 9.87 21.13 -13.47
CA TRP A 415 9.05 22.03 -14.28
C TRP A 415 9.63 23.45 -14.33
N THR A 416 10.13 23.94 -13.20
CA THR A 416 10.82 25.24 -13.12
C THR A 416 12.17 25.24 -13.84
N LEU A 417 12.95 24.15 -13.80
CA LEU A 417 14.17 24.01 -14.60
C LEU A 417 13.88 24.04 -16.10
N MET A 418 12.84 23.35 -16.57
CA MET A 418 12.44 23.31 -17.98
C MET A 418 11.87 24.64 -18.49
N SER A 419 11.54 25.58 -17.59
CA SER A 419 11.22 26.96 -17.98
C SER A 419 12.46 27.73 -18.48
N SER A 420 13.67 27.29 -18.10
CA SER A 420 14.89 27.80 -18.71
C SER A 420 15.16 27.10 -20.04
N HIS A 421 15.60 27.87 -21.02
CA HIS A 421 16.02 27.33 -22.33
C HIS A 421 17.47 26.78 -22.25
N SER A 422 17.92 26.37 -21.06
CA SER A 422 19.29 25.92 -20.80
C SER A 422 19.40 24.40 -20.95
N LEU A 423 20.37 23.95 -21.75
CA LEU A 423 20.65 22.52 -21.91
C LEU A 423 21.04 21.86 -20.58
N ILE A 424 21.79 22.54 -19.72
CA ILE A 424 22.24 21.99 -18.44
C ILE A 424 21.04 21.76 -17.51
N ALA A 425 20.08 22.70 -17.47
CA ALA A 425 18.86 22.56 -16.69
C ALA A 425 17.98 21.41 -17.21
N GLY A 426 17.88 21.25 -18.53
CA GLY A 426 17.17 20.13 -19.15
C GLY A 426 17.80 18.78 -18.83
N VAL A 427 19.14 18.69 -18.87
CA VAL A 427 19.88 17.47 -18.49
C VAL A 427 19.68 17.17 -17.00
N LEU A 428 19.77 18.17 -16.12
CA LEU A 428 19.51 17.99 -14.69
C LEU A 428 18.09 17.49 -14.43
N ALA A 429 17.08 18.05 -15.11
CA ALA A 429 15.70 17.60 -14.98
C ALA A 429 15.52 16.14 -15.42
N ALA A 430 16.17 15.73 -16.52
CA ALA A 430 16.17 14.34 -16.98
C ALA A 430 16.88 13.39 -15.99
N VAL A 431 18.02 13.81 -15.44
CA VAL A 431 18.78 13.06 -14.43
C VAL A 431 17.96 12.88 -13.15
N LEU A 432 17.21 13.89 -12.71
CA LEU A 432 16.30 13.78 -11.55
C LEU A 432 15.15 12.79 -11.81
N ALA A 433 14.57 12.79 -13.02
CA ALA A 433 13.50 11.84 -13.38
C ALA A 433 14.04 10.40 -13.39
N LEU A 434 15.25 10.22 -13.91
CA LEU A 434 15.94 8.93 -13.91
C LEU A 434 16.32 8.49 -12.49
N ALA A 435 16.77 9.41 -11.63
CA ALA A 435 17.08 9.13 -10.23
C ALA A 435 15.84 8.60 -9.48
N LEU A 436 14.69 9.25 -9.63
CA LEU A 436 13.42 8.76 -9.05
C LEU A 436 13.01 7.39 -9.59
N LEU A 437 13.22 7.15 -10.89
CA LEU A 437 12.92 5.86 -11.53
C LEU A 437 13.78 4.74 -10.93
N LEU A 438 15.10 4.95 -10.86
CA LEU A 438 16.04 3.97 -10.30
C LEU A 438 15.76 3.72 -8.83
N ARG A 439 15.51 4.80 -8.07
CA ARG A 439 15.28 4.73 -6.64
C ARG A 439 13.97 4.04 -6.25
N SER A 440 12.98 4.03 -7.15
CA SER A 440 11.76 3.23 -6.98
C SER A 440 12.03 1.72 -6.78
N ARG A 441 13.23 1.26 -7.16
CA ARG A 441 13.66 -0.14 -7.04
C ARG A 441 14.22 -0.49 -5.66
N VAL A 442 14.73 0.51 -4.93
CA VAL A 442 15.33 0.34 -3.59
C VAL A 442 14.23 0.10 -2.53
N TYR A 443 13.04 0.68 -2.73
CA TYR A 443 11.93 0.57 -1.79
C TYR A 443 10.99 -0.59 -2.18
N PRO A 444 10.87 -1.65 -1.34
CA PRO A 444 10.07 -2.83 -1.67
C PRO A 444 8.56 -2.59 -1.50
N ALA A 445 8.16 -1.65 -0.65
CA ALA A 445 6.74 -1.40 -0.37
C ALA A 445 6.03 -0.80 -1.60
N ARG A 446 4.82 -1.30 -1.89
CA ARG A 446 4.04 -0.92 -3.08
C ARG A 446 3.80 0.58 -3.14
N THR A 447 3.34 1.19 -2.04
CA THR A 447 3.01 2.63 -1.99
C THR A 447 4.23 3.51 -2.23
N GLN A 448 5.36 3.20 -1.58
CA GLN A 448 6.63 3.91 -1.75
C GLN A 448 7.10 3.87 -3.21
N ARG A 449 7.01 2.69 -3.83
CA ARG A 449 7.37 2.49 -5.23
C ARG A 449 6.45 3.26 -6.18
N TYR A 450 5.12 3.20 -5.98
CA TYR A 450 4.17 3.93 -6.83
C TYR A 450 4.40 5.43 -6.80
N VAL A 451 4.62 6.01 -5.62
CA VAL A 451 4.86 7.44 -5.45
C VAL A 451 6.10 7.91 -6.22
N LEU A 452 7.20 7.16 -6.15
CA LEU A 452 8.43 7.47 -6.89
C LEU A 452 8.27 7.29 -8.40
N LEU A 453 7.53 6.26 -8.84
CA LEU A 453 7.24 6.04 -10.26
C LEU A 453 6.36 7.15 -10.84
N VAL A 454 5.30 7.54 -10.13
CA VAL A 454 4.44 8.66 -10.55
C VAL A 454 5.23 9.96 -10.60
N GLY A 455 6.06 10.23 -9.59
CA GLY A 455 6.97 11.39 -9.58
C GLY A 455 7.94 11.38 -10.76
N SER A 456 8.56 10.23 -11.06
CA SER A 456 9.43 10.06 -12.22
C SER A 456 8.69 10.29 -13.54
N MET A 457 7.47 9.78 -13.69
CA MET A 457 6.65 9.97 -14.89
C MET A 457 6.25 11.44 -15.08
N LEU A 458 5.80 12.13 -14.03
CA LEU A 458 5.46 13.55 -14.09
C LEU A 458 6.70 14.41 -14.38
N GLY A 459 7.82 14.11 -13.73
CA GLY A 459 9.11 14.76 -13.97
C GLY A 459 9.62 14.54 -15.40
N GLY A 460 9.57 13.30 -15.88
CA GLY A 460 9.93 12.95 -17.26
C GLY A 460 9.03 13.62 -18.30
N ALA A 461 7.72 13.73 -18.02
CA ALA A 461 6.79 14.46 -18.85
C ALA A 461 7.17 15.94 -18.96
N SER A 462 7.66 16.57 -17.87
CA SER A 462 8.16 17.96 -17.92
C SER A 462 9.31 18.14 -18.90
N VAL A 463 10.22 17.17 -18.97
CA VAL A 463 11.37 17.18 -19.88
C VAL A 463 10.90 17.05 -21.33
N ILE A 464 9.98 16.12 -21.60
CA ILE A 464 9.39 15.93 -22.93
C ILE A 464 8.66 17.19 -23.40
N VAL A 465 7.83 17.77 -22.53
CA VAL A 465 7.05 18.98 -22.82
C VAL A 465 7.98 20.17 -23.04
N GLY A 466 8.96 20.39 -22.17
CA GLY A 466 9.91 21.50 -22.32
C GLY A 466 10.80 21.36 -23.56
N LEU A 467 11.29 20.15 -23.88
CA LEU A 467 12.02 19.89 -25.13
C LEU A 467 11.16 20.15 -26.35
N ALA A 468 9.86 19.83 -26.30
CA ALA A 468 8.95 20.18 -27.36
C ALA A 468 8.99 21.70 -27.61
N PHE A 469 8.81 22.54 -26.60
CA PHE A 469 8.79 24.00 -26.79
C PHE A 469 10.09 24.61 -27.32
N VAL A 470 11.26 24.01 -27.04
CA VAL A 470 12.57 24.55 -27.47
C VAL A 470 12.95 24.14 -28.90
N MET A 471 12.54 22.96 -29.35
CA MET A 471 13.02 22.38 -30.62
C MET A 471 12.18 22.81 -31.84
N SER A 472 12.84 22.91 -33.00
CA SER A 472 12.17 23.15 -34.28
C SER A 472 11.18 22.01 -34.61
N PRO A 473 10.11 22.25 -35.39
CA PRO A 473 9.07 21.25 -35.63
C PRO A 473 9.60 19.90 -36.16
N ALA A 474 10.58 19.94 -37.07
CA ALA A 474 11.21 18.75 -37.62
C ALA A 474 12.04 17.97 -36.58
N LEU A 475 12.85 18.67 -35.78
CA LEU A 475 13.70 18.07 -34.75
C LEU A 475 12.85 17.51 -33.59
N ARG A 476 11.75 18.19 -33.26
CA ARG A 476 10.75 17.75 -32.27
C ARG A 476 10.11 16.42 -32.69
N LEU A 477 9.63 16.34 -33.94
CA LEU A 477 9.02 15.11 -34.46
C LEU A 477 10.06 13.97 -34.52
N LEU A 478 11.29 14.27 -34.92
CA LEU A 478 12.30 13.23 -35.08
C LEU A 478 12.89 12.77 -33.73
N LEU A 479 13.26 13.66 -32.81
CA LEU A 479 13.97 13.26 -31.58
C LEU A 479 13.03 13.04 -30.39
N VAL A 480 12.06 13.92 -30.16
CA VAL A 480 11.19 13.81 -28.98
C VAL A 480 10.21 12.66 -29.16
N VAL A 481 9.53 12.57 -30.31
CA VAL A 481 8.56 11.50 -30.54
C VAL A 481 9.24 10.13 -30.60
N THR A 482 10.40 10.01 -31.26
CA THR A 482 11.12 8.73 -31.28
C THR A 482 11.63 8.33 -29.90
N ALA A 483 12.14 9.26 -29.09
CA ALA A 483 12.56 8.97 -27.72
C ALA A 483 11.38 8.53 -26.85
N VAL A 484 10.20 9.18 -26.99
CA VAL A 484 8.99 8.79 -26.27
C VAL A 484 8.50 7.42 -26.69
N VAL A 485 8.43 7.15 -27.99
CA VAL A 485 7.99 5.84 -28.51
C VAL A 485 8.97 4.74 -28.11
N ALA A 486 10.28 5.00 -28.20
CA ALA A 486 11.30 4.06 -27.76
C ALA A 486 11.22 3.81 -26.24
N GLY A 487 11.08 4.86 -25.44
CA GLY A 487 10.92 4.77 -23.98
C GLY A 487 9.66 3.99 -23.58
N ALA A 488 8.53 4.26 -24.22
CA ALA A 488 7.28 3.52 -24.03
C ALA A 488 7.44 2.04 -24.44
N GLY A 489 8.07 1.78 -25.58
CA GLY A 489 8.37 0.43 -26.04
C GLY A 489 9.25 -0.34 -25.04
N ILE A 490 10.32 0.28 -24.54
CA ILE A 490 11.19 -0.30 -23.51
C ILE A 490 10.40 -0.58 -22.24
N ALA A 491 9.62 0.38 -21.74
CA ALA A 491 8.83 0.20 -20.53
C ALA A 491 7.81 -0.95 -20.66
N LEU A 492 7.11 -1.04 -21.80
CA LEU A 492 6.19 -2.12 -22.11
C LEU A 492 6.91 -3.48 -22.18
N LEU A 493 8.03 -3.56 -22.90
CA LEU A 493 8.83 -4.78 -23.01
C LEU A 493 9.35 -5.24 -21.64
N LEU A 494 9.91 -4.32 -20.85
CA LEU A 494 10.38 -4.60 -19.50
C LEU A 494 9.23 -5.10 -18.61
N GLY A 495 8.06 -4.45 -18.68
CA GLY A 495 6.87 -4.86 -17.94
C GLY A 495 6.41 -6.28 -18.31
N LEU A 496 6.34 -6.59 -19.60
CA LEU A 496 5.91 -7.90 -20.10
C LEU A 496 6.91 -9.01 -19.75
N VAL A 497 8.20 -8.77 -19.95
CA VAL A 497 9.27 -9.76 -19.71
C VAL A 497 9.45 -10.02 -18.22
N TYR A 498 9.58 -8.96 -17.41
CA TYR A 498 9.88 -9.08 -15.99
C TYR A 498 8.64 -9.31 -15.10
N SER A 499 7.43 -9.32 -15.67
CA SER A 499 6.23 -9.84 -14.99
C SER A 499 6.29 -11.35 -14.77
N HIS A 500 7.04 -12.09 -15.59
CA HIS A 500 7.11 -13.56 -15.56
C HIS A 500 8.52 -14.10 -15.30
N ARG A 501 9.55 -13.25 -15.38
CA ARG A 501 10.95 -13.65 -15.18
C ARG A 501 11.61 -12.78 -14.13
N ARG A 502 12.39 -13.42 -13.25
CA ARG A 502 13.25 -12.68 -12.31
C ARG A 502 14.42 -12.07 -13.09
N PRO A 503 14.71 -10.77 -12.92
CA PRO A 503 15.86 -10.16 -13.56
C PRO A 503 17.16 -10.82 -13.08
N SER A 504 18.11 -11.04 -14.00
CA SER A 504 19.39 -11.63 -13.65
C SER A 504 20.15 -10.72 -12.66
N PRO A 505 20.94 -11.27 -11.72
CA PRO A 505 21.70 -10.49 -10.75
C PRO A 505 22.61 -9.41 -11.37
N TYR A 506 23.15 -9.67 -12.56
CA TYR A 506 24.00 -8.73 -13.30
C TYR A 506 23.29 -7.40 -13.59
N TRP A 507 22.04 -7.45 -14.06
CA TRP A 507 21.21 -6.26 -14.30
C TRP A 507 20.78 -5.55 -13.02
N GLY A 508 20.71 -6.27 -11.89
CA GLY A 508 20.59 -5.65 -10.57
C GLY A 508 21.79 -4.75 -10.32
N ARG A 509 22.99 -5.33 -10.38
CA ARG A 509 24.24 -4.64 -10.08
C ARG A 509 24.55 -3.48 -11.02
N ALA A 510 24.28 -3.65 -12.32
CA ALA A 510 24.47 -2.59 -13.31
C ALA A 510 23.58 -1.37 -13.02
N LEU A 511 22.34 -1.59 -12.58
CA LEU A 511 21.42 -0.50 -12.22
C LEU A 511 21.82 0.17 -10.89
N ASP A 512 22.40 -0.57 -9.95
CA ASP A 512 22.96 0.04 -8.72
C ASP A 512 24.14 0.98 -9.05
N ILE A 513 25.04 0.56 -9.95
CA ILE A 513 26.17 1.40 -10.40
C ILE A 513 25.64 2.63 -11.13
N LEU A 514 24.64 2.45 -12.01
CA LEU A 514 24.00 3.56 -12.71
C LEU A 514 23.34 4.54 -11.73
N GLU A 515 22.65 4.05 -10.71
CA GLU A 515 22.04 4.91 -9.68
C GLU A 515 23.10 5.77 -8.98
N ILE A 516 24.23 5.18 -8.59
CA ILE A 516 25.33 5.92 -7.96
C ILE A 516 25.87 7.01 -8.89
N LEU A 517 26.11 6.70 -10.17
CA LEU A 517 26.59 7.67 -11.15
C LEU A 517 25.59 8.81 -11.38
N VAL A 518 24.31 8.48 -11.49
CA VAL A 518 23.21 9.44 -11.63
C VAL A 518 23.18 10.36 -10.42
N LEU A 519 23.21 9.83 -9.20
CA LEU A 519 23.21 10.62 -7.97
C LEU A 519 24.44 11.52 -7.85
N LEU A 520 25.63 11.01 -8.20
CA LEU A 520 26.88 11.77 -8.17
C LEU A 520 26.86 12.94 -9.18
N SER A 521 26.21 12.74 -10.33
CA SER A 521 26.10 13.77 -11.39
C SER A 521 25.18 14.95 -11.04
N ILE A 522 24.26 14.78 -10.08
CA ILE A 522 23.29 15.82 -9.70
C ILE A 522 24.00 17.07 -9.17
N ILE A 523 25.03 16.91 -8.34
CA ILE A 523 25.76 18.04 -7.74
C ILE A 523 26.42 18.94 -8.80
N PRO A 524 27.30 18.43 -9.69
CA PRO A 524 27.93 19.28 -10.71
C PRO A 524 26.92 19.87 -11.70
N LEU A 525 25.85 19.13 -12.04
CA LEU A 525 24.78 19.65 -12.89
C LEU A 525 24.00 20.79 -12.21
N ALA A 526 23.74 20.67 -10.90
CA ALA A 526 23.09 21.73 -10.13
C ALA A 526 23.98 22.98 -10.03
N LEU A 527 25.28 22.82 -9.81
CA LEU A 527 26.24 23.94 -9.83
C LEU A 527 26.30 24.61 -11.22
N GLY A 528 26.19 23.83 -12.29
CA GLY A 528 26.11 24.35 -13.66
C GLY A 528 24.82 25.11 -13.94
N ALA A 529 23.68 24.61 -13.46
CA ALA A 529 22.38 25.28 -13.58
C ALA A 529 22.30 26.57 -12.74
N LEU A 530 23.10 26.68 -11.67
CA LEU A 530 23.31 27.89 -10.87
C LEU A 530 24.21 28.93 -11.56
N GLU A 531 24.73 28.64 -12.76
CA GLU A 531 25.70 29.46 -13.50
C GLU A 531 27.01 29.74 -12.73
N LEU A 532 27.29 28.98 -11.66
CA LEU A 532 28.43 29.20 -10.78
C LEU A 532 29.78 29.02 -11.52
N TYR A 533 29.82 28.13 -12.51
CA TYR A 533 31.01 27.96 -13.36
C TYR A 533 31.30 29.19 -14.22
N GLN A 534 30.27 29.90 -14.69
CA GLN A 534 30.46 31.14 -15.46
C GLN A 534 30.94 32.27 -14.55
N TYR A 535 30.40 32.34 -13.33
CA TYR A 535 30.84 33.29 -12.31
C TYR A 535 32.34 33.14 -11.99
N PHE A 536 32.80 31.92 -11.69
CA PHE A 536 34.22 31.70 -11.40
C PHE A 536 35.12 31.91 -12.62
N ARG A 537 34.67 31.57 -13.84
CA ARG A 537 35.41 31.85 -15.07
C ARG A 537 35.55 33.36 -15.30
N ALA A 538 34.52 34.14 -15.02
CA ALA A 538 34.55 35.60 -15.15
C ALA A 538 35.52 36.25 -14.14
N LEU A 539 35.61 35.71 -12.92
CA LEU A 539 36.57 36.14 -11.89
C LEU A 539 38.02 35.76 -12.18
N ALA A 540 38.26 34.64 -12.86
CA ALA A 540 39.61 34.17 -13.19
C ALA A 540 40.17 34.74 -14.51
N GLY A 541 39.30 35.30 -15.36
CA GLY A 541 39.65 35.86 -16.66
C GLY A 541 39.73 37.39 -16.71
N GLY A 542 39.43 38.07 -15.61
CA GLY A 542 39.66 39.52 -15.41
C GLY A 542 40.76 39.72 -14.40
#